data_AF-A0A1U9KFL3-F1
#
_entry.id   AF-A0A1U9KFL3-F1
#
_cell.length_a   1.000
_cell.length_b   1.000
_cell.length_c   1.000
_cell.angle_alpha   90.00
_cell.angle_beta   90.00
_cell.angle_gamma   90.00
#
_symmetry.space_group_name_H-M   'P 1'
#
loop_
_entity.id
_entity.type
_entity.pdbx_description
1 polymer ?
#
loop_
_entity_poly.entity_id
_entity_poly.type
_entity_poly.pdbx_seq_one_letter_code
_entity_poly.pdbx_strand_id
1 'polypeptide(L)'
;MKRRITIDSNDIARKIAEQCFLERDDEECLHNFLTGAAYAVGFALSRNGTWNSGDFVAIGREMTAIGHGRYQELLLIEESLGNKKRGGIEGTVIDGPAA
;
A
#
# COMPACT_ATOMS: atom_id res chain seq x y z
N MET A 1 27.05 1.87 23.24
CA MET A 1 26.33 0.71 22.67
C MET A 1 25.65 1.16 21.37
N LYS A 2 26.08 0.67 20.20
CA LYS A 2 25.41 1.01 18.91
C LYS A 2 24.20 0.09 18.73
N ARG A 3 22.98 0.64 18.69
CA ARG A 3 21.80 -0.11 18.24
C ARG A 3 21.93 -0.33 16.74
N ARG A 4 21.88 -1.59 16.29
CA ARG A 4 21.87 -1.93 14.87
C ARG A 4 20.41 -1.89 14.41
N ILE A 5 20.06 -0.92 13.59
CA ILE A 5 18.72 -0.79 13.02
C ILE A 5 18.76 -1.49 11.65
N THR A 6 17.95 -2.52 11.48
CA THR A 6 17.69 -3.11 10.17
C THR A 6 16.56 -2.34 9.53
N ILE A 7 16.78 -1.81 8.32
CA ILE A 7 15.77 -1.10 7.55
C ILE A 7 15.20 -2.07 6.53
N ASP A 8 13.91 -2.37 6.65
CA ASP A 8 13.16 -3.18 5.68
C ASP A 8 12.35 -2.23 4.79
N SER A 9 12.88 -1.93 3.61
CA SER A 9 12.24 -1.05 2.62
C SER A 9 10.88 -1.58 2.16
N ASN A 10 10.72 -2.90 2.13
CA ASN A 10 9.55 -3.56 1.57
C ASN A 10 8.39 -3.49 2.57
N ASP A 11 8.68 -3.68 3.86
CA ASP A 11 7.72 -3.44 4.93
C ASP A 11 7.29 -1.97 5.01
N ILE A 12 8.24 -1.04 4.89
CA ILE A 12 7.96 0.40 4.87
C ILE A 12 7.02 0.75 3.71
N ALA A 13 7.29 0.27 2.51
CA ALA A 13 6.45 0.54 1.33
C ALA A 13 5.01 0.02 1.51
N ARG A 14 4.84 -1.19 2.06
CA ARG A 14 3.50 -1.74 2.36
C ARG A 14 2.73 -0.91 3.37
N LYS A 15 3.38 -0.48 4.46
CA LYS A 15 2.75 0.34 5.50
C LYS A 15 2.34 1.72 5.01
N ILE A 16 3.14 2.33 4.12
CA ILE A 16 2.77 3.59 3.48
C ILE A 16 1.51 3.39 2.64
N ALA A 17 1.47 2.34 1.81
CA ALA A 17 0.29 2.02 1.01
C ALA A 17 -0.97 1.77 1.87
N GLU A 18 -0.83 1.03 2.97
CA GLU A 18 -1.92 0.78 3.92
C GLU A 18 -2.41 2.08 4.57
N GLN A 19 -1.50 2.97 4.97
CA GLN A 19 -1.88 4.26 5.55
C GLN A 19 -2.60 5.16 4.55
N CYS A 20 -2.07 5.30 3.32
CA CYS A 20 -2.73 6.08 2.27
C CYS A 20 -4.13 5.57 1.96
N PHE A 21 -4.29 4.24 1.89
CA PHE A 21 -5.60 3.63 1.69
C PHE A 21 -6.57 3.96 2.83
N LEU A 22 -6.12 3.88 4.09
CA LEU A 22 -6.93 4.20 5.26
C LEU A 22 -7.31 5.70 5.33
N GLU A 23 -6.40 6.59 4.93
CA GLU A 23 -6.61 8.04 4.91
C GLU A 23 -7.41 8.53 3.69
N ARG A 24 -7.70 7.63 2.73
CA ARG A 24 -8.36 7.96 1.45
C ARG A 24 -7.55 8.92 0.60
N ASP A 25 -6.24 8.86 0.72
CA ASP A 25 -5.31 9.58 -0.14
C ASP A 25 -5.40 9.07 -1.58
N ASP A 26 -5.10 9.94 -2.53
CA ASP A 26 -5.00 9.57 -3.94
C ASP A 26 -3.63 8.94 -4.30
N GLU A 27 -3.55 8.48 -5.56
CA GLU A 27 -2.35 7.83 -6.07
C GLU A 27 -1.15 8.79 -6.17
N GLU A 28 -1.39 10.10 -6.31
CA GLU A 28 -0.34 11.12 -6.30
C GLU A 28 0.29 11.25 -4.91
N CYS A 29 -0.53 11.29 -3.85
CA CYS A 29 -0.06 11.29 -2.48
C CYS A 29 0.75 10.02 -2.17
N LEU A 30 0.25 8.84 -2.56
CA LEU A 30 0.99 7.58 -2.43
C LEU A 30 2.36 7.66 -3.10
N HIS A 31 2.42 8.16 -4.33
CA HIS A 31 3.68 8.31 -5.08
C HIS A 31 4.67 9.24 -4.35
N ASN A 32 4.18 10.37 -3.83
CA ASN A 32 4.99 11.34 -3.10
C ASN A 32 5.55 10.75 -1.80
N PHE A 33 4.74 10.01 -1.03
CA PHE A 33 5.19 9.37 0.20
C PHE A 33 6.20 8.25 -0.05
N LEU A 34 5.96 7.40 -1.07
CA LEU A 34 6.91 6.35 -1.45
C LEU A 34 8.24 6.95 -1.91
N THR A 35 8.21 8.06 -2.66
CA THR A 35 9.42 8.77 -3.10
C THR A 35 10.19 9.34 -1.91
N GLY A 36 9.52 10.01 -0.98
CA GLY A 36 10.14 10.53 0.24
C GLY A 36 10.73 9.43 1.12
N ALA A 37 10.03 8.31 1.25
CA ALA A 37 10.49 7.16 2.01
C ALA A 37 11.71 6.48 1.36
N ALA A 38 11.69 6.29 0.03
CA ALA A 38 12.83 5.75 -0.70
C ALA A 38 14.07 6.63 -0.55
N TYR A 39 13.91 7.96 -0.60
CA TYR A 39 15.00 8.89 -0.33
C TYR A 39 15.55 8.72 1.09
N ALA A 40 14.67 8.68 2.11
CA ALA A 40 15.08 8.53 3.51
C ALA A 40 15.79 7.19 3.77
N VAL A 41 15.29 6.10 3.19
CA VAL A 41 15.89 4.75 3.27
C VAL A 41 17.26 4.76 2.59
N GLY A 42 17.34 5.22 1.34
CA GLY A 42 18.60 5.31 0.61
C GLY A 42 19.63 6.17 1.36
N PHE A 43 19.21 7.32 1.90
CA PHE A 43 20.09 8.18 2.70
C PHE A 43 20.58 7.46 3.96
N ALA A 44 19.70 6.78 4.70
CA ALA A 44 20.06 6.06 5.92
C ALA A 44 21.05 4.92 5.64
N LEU A 45 20.87 4.20 4.54
CA LEU A 45 21.75 3.11 4.13
C LEU A 45 23.08 3.62 3.58
N SER A 46 23.10 4.78 2.90
CA SER A 46 24.33 5.39 2.37
C SER A 46 25.37 5.70 3.44
N ARG A 47 24.93 5.96 4.68
CA ARG A 47 25.81 6.22 5.82
C ARG A 47 26.61 5.00 6.29
N ASN A 48 26.28 3.80 5.82
CA ASN A 48 26.85 2.54 6.31
C ASN A 48 27.72 1.78 5.29
N GLY A 49 27.99 2.33 4.10
CA GLY A 49 28.80 1.65 3.08
C GLY A 49 29.16 2.53 1.87
N THR A 50 29.79 1.92 0.86
CA THR A 50 30.02 2.54 -0.46
C THR A 50 28.82 2.28 -1.37
N TRP A 51 28.24 3.36 -1.91
CA TRP A 51 27.01 3.34 -2.71
C TRP A 51 27.26 3.90 -4.09
N ASN A 52 26.61 3.30 -5.09
CA ASN A 52 26.52 3.83 -6.44
C ASN A 52 25.15 4.49 -6.65
N SER A 53 25.06 5.43 -7.60
CA SER A 53 23.81 6.11 -7.94
C SER A 53 22.68 5.13 -8.33
N GLY A 54 23.04 3.99 -8.93
CA GLY A 54 22.09 2.93 -9.30
C GLY A 54 21.37 2.29 -8.11
N ASP A 55 21.99 2.27 -6.92
CA ASP A 55 21.44 1.61 -5.74
C ASP A 55 20.22 2.39 -5.19
N PHE A 56 20.25 3.72 -5.22
CA PHE A 56 19.12 4.57 -4.83
C PHE A 56 17.92 4.39 -5.77
N VAL A 57 18.20 4.31 -7.07
CA VAL A 57 17.16 4.10 -8.08
C VAL A 57 16.53 2.72 -7.93
N ALA A 58 17.32 1.70 -7.61
CA ALA A 58 16.82 0.35 -7.36
C ALA A 58 15.87 0.31 -6.15
N ILE A 59 16.25 0.91 -5.02
CA ILE A 59 15.39 1.02 -3.83
C ILE A 59 14.09 1.74 -4.17
N GLY A 60 14.16 2.89 -4.85
CA GLY A 60 12.98 3.64 -5.25
C GLY A 60 12.03 2.81 -6.11
N ARG A 61 12.56 2.13 -7.14
CA ARG A 61 11.75 1.27 -8.01
C ARG A 61 11.08 0.12 -7.25
N GLU A 62 11.81 -0.54 -6.37
CA GLU A 62 11.28 -1.66 -5.58
C GLU A 62 10.19 -1.19 -4.61
N MET A 63 10.44 -0.11 -3.86
CA MET A 63 9.45 0.46 -2.94
C MET A 63 8.20 0.94 -3.68
N THR A 64 8.34 1.59 -4.83
CA THR A 64 7.20 2.02 -5.65
C THR A 64 6.39 0.83 -6.14
N ALA A 65 7.03 -0.21 -6.67
CA ALA A 65 6.35 -1.40 -7.15
C ALA A 65 5.55 -2.11 -6.04
N ILE A 66 6.15 -2.26 -4.85
CA ILE A 66 5.51 -2.89 -3.69
C ILE A 66 4.37 -2.03 -3.15
N GLY A 67 4.60 -0.73 -3.00
CA GLY A 67 3.62 0.23 -2.47
C GLY A 67 2.38 0.33 -3.36
N HIS A 68 2.56 0.58 -4.67
CA HIS A 68 1.43 0.63 -5.60
C HIS A 68 0.72 -0.73 -5.70
N GLY A 69 1.47 -1.84 -5.76
CA GLY A 69 0.87 -3.17 -5.80
C GLY A 69 -0.02 -3.45 -4.59
N ARG A 70 0.44 -3.09 -3.38
CA ARG A 70 -0.35 -3.23 -2.15
C ARG A 70 -1.57 -2.31 -2.14
N TYR A 71 -1.43 -1.06 -2.56
CA TYR A 71 -2.54 -0.12 -2.61
C TYR A 71 -3.64 -0.59 -3.58
N GLN A 72 -3.26 -1.08 -4.77
CA GLN A 72 -4.20 -1.67 -5.73
C GLN A 72 -4.91 -2.91 -5.20
N GLU A 73 -4.19 -3.79 -4.50
CA GLU A 73 -4.78 -4.96 -3.83
C GLU A 73 -5.88 -4.54 -2.85
N LEU A 74 -5.63 -3.50 -2.04
CA LEU A 74 -6.59 -2.99 -1.06
C LEU A 74 -7.84 -2.41 -1.72
N LEU A 75 -7.68 -1.67 -2.83
CA LEU A 75 -8.80 -1.16 -3.62
C LEU A 75 -9.66 -2.30 -4.19
N LEU A 76 -9.04 -3.33 -4.75
CA LEU A 76 -9.75 -4.50 -5.29
C LEU A 76 -10.50 -5.27 -4.19
N ILE A 77 -9.89 -5.42 -3.02
CA ILE A 77 -10.54 -6.03 -1.85
C ILE A 77 -11.77 -5.20 -1.45
N GLU A 78 -11.65 -3.88 -1.34
CA GLU A 78 -12.79 -3.00 -1.00
C GLU A 78 -13.92 -3.10 -2.01
N GLU A 79 -13.60 -3.09 -3.32
CA GLU A 79 -14.59 -3.25 -4.38
C GLU A 79 -15.32 -4.60 -4.28
N SER A 80 -14.58 -5.69 -4.05
CA SER A 80 -15.16 -7.03 -3.90
C SER A 80 -16.11 -7.14 -2.70
N LEU A 81 -15.77 -6.49 -1.58
CA LEU A 81 -16.61 -6.43 -0.38
C LEU A 81 -17.83 -5.53 -0.60
N GLY A 82 -17.68 -4.43 -1.32
CA GLY A 82 -18.76 -3.54 -1.72
C GLY A 82 -19.80 -4.23 -2.60
N ASN A 83 -19.35 -5.01 -3.59
CA ASN A 83 -20.23 -5.78 -4.48
C ASN A 83 -20.97 -6.90 -3.73
N LYS A 84 -20.33 -7.56 -2.77
CA LYS A 84 -20.97 -8.60 -1.95
C LYS A 84 -22.08 -8.07 -1.04
N LYS A 85 -21.99 -6.82 -0.56
CA LYS A 85 -23.07 -6.17 0.21
C LYS A 85 -24.29 -5.81 -0.65
N ARG A 86 -24.10 -5.51 -1.94
CA ARG A 86 -25.21 -5.16 -2.85
C ARG A 86 -25.97 -6.38 -3.37
N GLY A 87 -25.32 -7.54 -3.49
CA GLY A 87 -25.96 -8.79 -3.93
C GLY A 87 -26.75 -9.56 -2.87
N GLY A 88 -26.92 -9.03 -1.64
CA GLY A 88 -27.56 -9.71 -0.50
C GLY A 88 -28.98 -9.25 -0.18
N ILE A 89 -29.60 -8.40 -1.01
CA ILE A 89 -30.90 -7.76 -0.73
C ILE A 89 -31.88 -7.93 -1.90
N GLU A 90 -31.93 -9.10 -2.55
CA GLU A 90 -33.02 -9.39 -3.49
C GLU A 90 -33.66 -10.75 -3.18
N GLY A 91 -34.94 -10.69 -2.79
CA GLY A 91 -35.92 -11.71 -3.15
C GLY A 91 -36.22 -12.80 -2.12
N THR A 92 -37.00 -12.49 -1.08
CA THR A 92 -38.01 -13.44 -0.60
C THR A 92 -39.31 -12.70 -0.30
N VAL A 93 -40.02 -12.34 -1.37
CA VAL A 93 -41.45 -12.04 -1.28
C VAL A 93 -42.14 -13.40 -1.27
N ILE A 94 -42.52 -13.86 -0.08
CA ILE A 94 -43.46 -14.96 0.09
C ILE A 94 -44.86 -14.37 -0.06
N ASP A 95 -45.44 -14.50 -1.25
CA ASP A 95 -46.86 -14.27 -1.47
C ASP A 95 -47.66 -15.21 -0.55
N GLY A 96 -48.34 -14.62 0.43
CA GLY A 96 -49.34 -15.33 1.24
C GLY A 96 -50.58 -15.61 0.39
N PRO A 97 -51.27 -16.76 0.58
CA PRO A 97 -52.44 -17.08 -0.21
C PRO A 97 -53.58 -16.12 0.13
N ALA A 98 -54.17 -15.54 -0.92
CA ALA A 98 -55.37 -14.71 -0.83
C ALA A 98 -56.52 -15.53 -0.23
N ALA A 99 -57.16 -14.97 0.81
CA ALA A 99 -58.39 -15.47 1.41
C ALA A 99 -59.62 -14.90 0.69
#